data_AF-A0A3A8GJP4-F1
#
_entry.id   AF-A0A3A8GJP4-F1
#
_cell.length_a   1.000
_cell.length_b   1.000
_cell.length_c   1.000
_cell.angle_alpha   90.00
_cell.angle_beta   90.00
_cell.angle_gamma   90.00
#
_symmetry.space_group_name_H-M   'P 1'
#
loop_
_entity.id
_entity.type
_entity.pdbx_description
1 polymer ?
#
loop_
_entity_poly.entity_id
_entity_poly.type
_entity_poly.pdbx_seq_one_letter_code
_entity_poly.pdbx_strand_id
1 'polypeptide(L)'
;MGTIGRTSNNNIARTTTTTGTTGAAPAAKPATAATAKPANTVKDGFDAKATNSAVRTAAPAAVFTAPAGAKDKAYDGKIMGKGGQAFDASTPLSQIPAYEPKGGVKQPGTIIYVNGMMTDKAGQETTMQAIADKTGQKTIGIHNSTEGFFKDLGQCVTDKMDKGKNPAVDTLADSLYTELKAGRDVHLMAHSQGGLITSRALNDVAKRLRIEDGLSPAQVQEKLGKVSVETFGAAAATYPDGPKYVHYVNDKDPVPGLFGLGTSGKGPLDLLKHAGKDAKIRYFSEKSIFSGAHNINDTYLNQRVPFDQARAG
;
A
#
# COMPACT_ATOMS: atom_id res chain seq x y z
N MET A 1 16.52 54.16 21.63
CA MET A 1 16.68 52.99 20.73
C MET A 1 17.92 53.27 19.88
N GLY A 2 18.96 52.44 19.75
CA GLY A 2 19.30 51.19 20.45
C GLY A 2 20.68 50.66 20.00
N THR A 3 21.37 49.95 20.89
CA THR A 3 22.40 48.89 20.70
C THR A 3 22.55 48.27 19.29
N ILE A 4 23.68 47.75 18.77
CA ILE A 4 25.09 47.46 19.23
C ILE A 4 25.91 47.13 17.94
N GLY A 5 27.25 47.09 17.84
CA GLY A 5 28.36 47.37 18.79
C GLY A 5 29.50 46.32 18.71
N ARG A 6 30.79 46.77 18.68
CA ARG A 6 32.07 45.98 18.66
C ARG A 6 32.44 45.24 17.35
N THR A 7 33.70 44.86 17.07
CA THR A 7 35.06 45.45 17.24
C THR A 7 36.02 44.62 16.35
N SER A 8 37.03 45.22 15.71
CA SER A 8 38.15 44.49 15.08
C SER A 8 39.47 44.72 15.83
N ASN A 9 40.35 43.70 15.86
CA ASN A 9 41.76 43.79 15.41
C ASN A 9 42.61 42.58 15.84
N ASN A 10 43.72 42.38 15.12
CA ASN A 10 44.71 41.32 15.30
C ASN A 10 45.52 41.47 16.59
N ASN A 11 46.26 40.40 16.97
CA ASN A 11 47.51 40.56 17.71
C ASN A 11 48.56 39.50 17.30
N ILE A 12 49.84 39.75 17.54
CA ILE A 12 50.97 39.13 16.81
C ILE A 12 51.97 38.40 17.73
N ALA A 13 52.35 37.18 17.31
CA ALA A 13 53.57 36.38 17.58
C ALA A 13 54.22 36.28 18.99
N ARG A 14 54.63 35.05 19.33
CA ARG A 14 55.98 34.77 19.88
C ARG A 14 56.46 33.36 19.49
N THR A 15 57.78 33.19 19.37
CA THR A 15 58.46 31.98 18.85
C THR A 15 59.60 31.56 19.77
N THR A 16 59.78 30.24 20.00
CA THR A 16 61.03 29.48 20.28
C THR A 16 60.61 28.03 20.63
N THR A 17 60.99 26.96 19.88
CA THR A 17 62.22 26.13 20.04
C THR A 17 62.45 25.62 21.47
N THR A 18 62.83 24.37 21.76
CA THR A 18 63.54 23.29 21.00
C THR A 18 63.02 21.92 21.57
N THR A 19 63.29 20.67 21.16
CA THR A 19 64.33 19.96 20.35
C THR A 19 63.77 18.60 19.86
N GLY A 20 64.36 17.97 18.83
CA GLY A 20 64.08 16.55 18.51
C GLY A 20 64.72 16.02 17.21
N THR A 21 65.74 15.17 17.31
CA THR A 21 66.44 14.57 16.15
C THR A 21 65.87 13.21 15.74
N THR A 22 65.68 13.02 14.43
CA THR A 22 65.77 11.76 13.66
C THR A 22 65.20 10.47 14.29
N GLY A 23 64.02 10.07 13.84
CA GLY A 23 63.51 8.69 13.89
C GLY A 23 62.71 8.39 12.63
N ALA A 24 62.83 7.20 12.05
CA ALA A 24 62.19 6.86 10.77
C ALA A 24 60.66 6.74 10.92
N ALA A 25 59.91 7.37 10.01
CA ALA A 25 58.44 7.34 10.04
C ALA A 25 57.90 6.01 9.46
N PRO A 26 56.97 5.33 10.15
CA PRO A 26 56.30 4.14 9.60
C PRO A 26 55.29 4.52 8.50
N ALA A 27 54.98 3.57 7.62
CA ALA A 27 54.11 3.78 6.47
C ALA A 27 52.70 4.26 6.88
N ALA A 28 52.18 5.26 6.16
CA ALA A 28 50.86 5.83 6.43
C ALA A 28 49.74 4.83 6.15
N LYS A 29 48.89 4.59 7.16
CA LYS A 29 47.67 3.78 7.01
C LYS A 29 46.68 4.51 6.08
N PRO A 30 46.00 3.82 5.14
CA PRO A 30 45.00 4.45 4.27
C PRO A 30 43.92 5.16 5.08
N ALA A 31 43.56 6.37 4.67
CA ALA A 31 42.48 7.13 5.27
C ALA A 31 41.14 6.39 5.07
N THR A 32 40.45 6.08 6.16
CA THR A 32 39.11 5.48 6.12
C THR A 32 38.15 6.45 5.45
N ALA A 33 37.50 6.02 4.35
CA ALA A 33 36.48 6.81 3.68
C ALA A 33 35.38 7.25 4.66
N ALA A 34 35.00 8.52 4.60
CA ALA A 34 33.97 9.07 5.48
C ALA A 34 32.64 8.35 5.25
N THR A 35 32.18 7.60 6.24
CA THR A 35 30.90 6.88 6.19
C THR A 35 29.77 7.89 6.01
N ALA A 36 29.03 7.76 4.90
CA ALA A 36 27.85 8.58 4.66
C ALA A 36 26.88 8.46 5.85
N LYS A 37 26.41 9.60 6.36
CA LYS A 37 25.41 9.64 7.43
C LYS A 37 24.18 8.86 6.98
N PRO A 38 23.66 7.89 7.77
CA PRO A 38 22.47 7.14 7.36
C PRO A 38 21.31 8.09 7.13
N ALA A 39 20.58 7.86 6.03
CA ALA A 39 19.30 8.54 5.80
C ALA A 39 18.36 8.24 6.98
N ASN A 40 17.51 9.20 7.35
CA ASN A 40 16.58 9.04 8.47
C ASN A 40 15.72 7.78 8.24
N THR A 41 15.88 6.77 9.09
CA THR A 41 15.12 5.52 9.01
C THR A 41 13.67 5.80 9.39
N VAL A 42 12.85 6.15 8.38
CA VAL A 42 11.42 6.38 8.56
C VAL A 42 10.78 5.10 9.08
N LYS A 43 10.31 5.13 10.32
CA LYS A 43 9.69 3.98 10.99
C LYS A 43 8.42 3.58 10.23
N ASP A 44 8.49 2.44 9.54
CA ASP A 44 7.34 1.87 8.83
C ASP A 44 6.28 1.35 9.83
N GLY A 45 5.04 1.23 9.35
CA GLY A 45 3.97 0.56 10.08
C GLY A 45 4.33 -0.88 10.39
N PHE A 46 4.94 -1.61 9.43
CA PHE A 46 5.33 -3.00 9.62
C PHE A 46 6.68 -3.18 10.36
N ASP A 47 7.60 -2.22 10.27
CA ASP A 47 8.85 -2.18 11.05
C ASP A 47 8.60 -1.87 12.54
N ALA A 48 7.39 -1.42 12.91
CA ALA A 48 7.01 -1.20 14.29
C ALA A 48 6.88 -2.53 15.06
N LYS A 49 7.73 -2.70 16.08
CA LYS A 49 7.66 -3.77 17.08
C LYS A 49 6.22 -3.90 17.58
N ALA A 50 5.60 -5.07 17.36
CA ALA A 50 4.19 -5.30 17.63
C ALA A 50 3.84 -5.00 19.09
N THR A 51 2.69 -4.37 19.34
CA THR A 51 2.26 -4.01 20.70
C THR A 51 1.78 -5.21 21.49
N ASN A 52 1.47 -6.32 20.82
CA ASN A 52 1.10 -7.60 21.41
C ASN A 52 2.14 -8.68 21.05
N SER A 53 2.64 -9.41 22.04
CA SER A 53 3.70 -10.44 21.89
C SER A 53 3.30 -11.71 21.12
N ALA A 54 2.11 -11.76 20.53
CA ALA A 54 1.54 -12.94 19.87
C ALA A 54 1.84 -13.03 18.35
N VAL A 55 2.58 -12.09 17.78
CA VAL A 55 2.97 -12.12 16.36
C VAL A 55 4.00 -13.22 16.13
N ARG A 56 3.65 -14.20 15.29
CA ARG A 56 4.47 -15.40 15.01
C ARG A 56 5.86 -15.02 14.49
N THR A 57 6.90 -15.61 15.08
CA THR A 57 8.25 -15.68 14.48
C THR A 57 8.22 -16.64 13.29
N ALA A 58 7.87 -16.12 12.11
CA ALA A 58 7.95 -16.90 10.87
C ALA A 58 9.41 -17.19 10.48
N ALA A 59 9.60 -18.23 9.66
CA ALA A 59 10.85 -18.46 8.93
C ALA A 59 11.20 -17.23 8.07
N PRO A 60 12.50 -17.00 7.75
CA PRO A 60 12.90 -15.90 6.87
C PRO A 60 12.22 -16.02 5.50
N ALA A 61 11.74 -14.88 4.97
CA ALA A 61 11.01 -14.78 3.71
C ALA A 61 11.75 -15.41 2.53
N ALA A 62 11.30 -16.60 2.12
CA ALA A 62 11.76 -17.25 0.90
C ALA A 62 11.05 -16.63 -0.31
N VAL A 63 11.82 -16.25 -1.34
CA VAL A 63 11.26 -15.81 -2.62
C VAL A 63 10.60 -17.01 -3.30
N PHE A 64 9.29 -16.93 -3.53
CA PHE A 64 8.53 -17.92 -4.27
C PHE A 64 8.99 -17.94 -5.74
N THR A 65 9.67 -19.02 -6.12
CA THR A 65 10.08 -19.29 -7.50
C THR A 65 9.09 -20.26 -8.13
N ALA A 66 8.30 -19.78 -9.10
CA ALA A 66 7.46 -20.67 -9.90
C ALA A 66 8.30 -21.53 -10.86
N PRO A 67 7.82 -22.71 -11.30
CA PRO A 67 8.49 -23.51 -12.33
C PRO A 67 8.75 -22.71 -13.62
N ALA A 68 9.81 -23.07 -14.35
CA ALA A 68 10.12 -22.44 -15.64
C ALA A 68 8.93 -22.61 -16.62
N GLY A 69 8.51 -21.51 -17.25
CA GLY A 69 7.34 -21.48 -18.14
C GLY A 69 5.98 -21.46 -17.43
N ALA A 70 5.93 -21.34 -16.10
CA ALA A 70 4.68 -21.16 -15.38
C ALA A 70 3.94 -19.87 -15.82
N LYS A 71 2.62 -20.00 -16.02
CA LYS A 71 1.73 -18.86 -16.30
C LYS A 71 1.61 -17.93 -15.08
N ASP A 72 1.18 -16.70 -15.31
CA ASP A 72 0.87 -15.70 -14.28
C ASP A 72 -0.06 -16.25 -13.17
N LYS A 73 -0.97 -17.17 -13.53
CA LYS A 73 -1.83 -17.92 -12.59
C LYS A 73 -1.11 -18.70 -11.48
N ALA A 74 0.20 -18.99 -11.61
CA ALA A 74 1.00 -19.59 -10.55
C ALA A 74 1.31 -18.62 -9.39
N TYR A 75 1.10 -17.32 -9.59
CA TYR A 75 1.33 -16.27 -8.61
C TYR A 75 0.04 -15.78 -7.91
N ASP A 76 -1.10 -16.45 -8.11
CA ASP A 76 -2.38 -16.06 -7.50
C ASP A 76 -2.30 -16.06 -5.97
N GLY A 77 -2.64 -14.94 -5.33
CA GLY A 77 -2.50 -14.78 -3.89
C GLY A 77 -1.06 -14.75 -3.38
N LYS A 78 -0.04 -14.59 -4.24
CA LYS A 78 1.31 -14.28 -3.77
C LYS A 78 1.40 -12.83 -3.35
N ILE A 79 2.23 -12.57 -2.34
CA ILE A 79 2.60 -11.22 -1.92
C ILE A 79 3.73 -10.76 -2.83
N MET A 80 3.65 -9.54 -3.36
CA MET A 80 4.57 -9.00 -4.36
C MET A 80 5.48 -7.93 -3.75
N GLY A 81 6.78 -8.11 -3.95
CA GLY A 81 7.85 -7.19 -3.55
C GLY A 81 8.63 -6.62 -4.75
N LYS A 82 9.66 -5.83 -4.42
CA LYS A 82 10.57 -5.10 -5.31
C LYS A 82 11.21 -6.01 -6.37
N GLY A 83 11.31 -5.53 -7.62
CA GLY A 83 11.94 -6.30 -8.70
C GLY A 83 11.17 -7.56 -9.07
N GLY A 84 9.84 -7.48 -9.09
CA GLY A 84 8.95 -8.60 -9.43
C GLY A 84 9.01 -9.82 -8.51
N GLN A 85 9.64 -9.72 -7.32
CA GLN A 85 9.75 -10.82 -6.37
C GLN A 85 8.37 -11.22 -5.83
N ALA A 86 8.10 -12.52 -5.76
CA ALA A 86 6.89 -13.07 -5.19
C ALA A 86 7.20 -13.81 -3.88
N PHE A 87 6.25 -13.84 -2.96
CA PHE A 87 6.36 -14.47 -1.64
C PHE A 87 5.06 -15.20 -1.30
N ASP A 88 5.13 -16.24 -0.47
CA ASP A 88 3.94 -16.97 -0.03
C ASP A 88 3.07 -16.13 0.92
N ALA A 89 1.76 -16.37 0.90
CA ALA A 89 0.74 -15.63 1.66
C ALA A 89 0.95 -15.60 3.18
N SER A 90 1.74 -16.54 3.72
CA SER A 90 2.12 -16.63 5.13
C SER A 90 3.36 -15.80 5.51
N THR A 91 4.00 -15.12 4.54
CA THR A 91 5.19 -14.31 4.76
C THR A 91 4.82 -13.01 5.48
N PRO A 92 5.45 -12.65 6.62
CA PRO A 92 5.13 -11.41 7.32
C PRO A 92 5.42 -10.19 6.44
N LEU A 93 4.50 -9.22 6.43
CA LEU A 93 4.60 -8.03 5.55
C LEU A 93 5.88 -7.21 5.80
N SER A 94 6.41 -7.21 7.03
CA SER A 94 7.69 -6.57 7.40
C SER A 94 8.94 -7.25 6.81
N GLN A 95 8.81 -8.43 6.22
CA GLN A 95 9.91 -9.12 5.53
C GLN A 95 9.83 -8.97 4.00
N ILE A 96 8.78 -8.33 3.47
CA ILE A 96 8.60 -8.12 2.04
C ILE A 96 9.43 -6.89 1.62
N PRO A 97 10.39 -7.01 0.70
CA PRO A 97 11.10 -5.85 0.17
C PRO A 97 10.13 -5.00 -0.65
N ALA A 98 9.86 -3.78 -0.18
CA ALA A 98 8.89 -2.89 -0.82
C ALA A 98 9.49 -2.07 -1.99
N TYR A 99 8.63 -1.64 -2.90
CA TYR A 99 8.93 -0.52 -3.80
C TYR A 99 9.02 0.76 -2.96
N GLU A 100 9.96 1.62 -3.33
CA GLU A 100 10.21 2.90 -2.66
C GLU A 100 10.09 4.02 -3.69
N PRO A 101 9.54 5.19 -3.31
CA PRO A 101 9.48 6.35 -4.20
C PRO A 101 10.86 6.75 -4.73
N LYS A 102 10.88 7.15 -6.01
CA LYS A 102 12.02 7.87 -6.59
C LYS A 102 12.29 9.15 -5.77
N GLY A 103 13.52 9.26 -5.27
CA GLY A 103 13.94 10.29 -4.32
C GLY A 103 13.83 9.92 -2.84
N GLY A 104 13.50 8.67 -2.50
CA GLY A 104 13.48 8.16 -1.11
C GLY A 104 12.14 8.41 -0.39
N VAL A 105 11.89 7.62 0.66
CA VAL A 105 10.63 7.61 1.43
C VAL A 105 10.36 8.98 2.06
N LYS A 106 9.17 9.54 1.78
CA LYS A 106 8.73 10.90 2.16
C LYS A 106 7.65 10.88 3.23
N GLN A 107 6.94 9.76 3.38
CA GLN A 107 5.84 9.55 4.30
C GLN A 107 5.97 8.16 4.95
N PRO A 108 5.59 7.98 6.23
CA PRO A 108 5.70 6.71 6.92
C PRO A 108 4.67 5.68 6.40
N GLY A 109 4.96 4.41 6.69
CA GLY A 109 4.10 3.27 6.33
C GLY A 109 4.35 2.68 4.95
N THR A 110 3.83 1.47 4.78
CA THR A 110 3.77 0.71 3.53
C THR A 110 2.32 0.55 3.10
N ILE A 111 2.03 0.85 1.84
CA ILE A 111 0.74 0.57 1.20
C ILE A 111 0.73 -0.87 0.69
N ILE A 112 -0.38 -1.58 0.93
CA ILE A 112 -0.67 -2.87 0.30
C ILE A 112 -1.56 -2.61 -0.94
N TYR A 113 -1.10 -2.98 -2.14
CA TYR A 113 -1.82 -2.79 -3.39
C TYR A 113 -2.43 -4.09 -3.95
N VAL A 114 -3.74 -4.07 -4.22
CA VAL A 114 -4.50 -5.17 -4.82
C VAL A 114 -4.84 -4.84 -6.28
N ASN A 115 -4.32 -5.62 -7.23
CA ASN A 115 -4.49 -5.33 -8.66
C ASN A 115 -5.85 -5.74 -9.25
N GLY A 116 -6.22 -5.08 -10.34
CA GLY A 116 -7.31 -5.48 -11.22
C GLY A 116 -7.01 -6.79 -11.95
N MET A 117 -8.07 -7.40 -12.51
CA MET A 117 -7.93 -8.57 -13.38
C MET A 117 -7.08 -8.30 -14.62
N MET A 118 -6.60 -9.34 -15.30
CA MET A 118 -5.78 -9.24 -16.52
C MET A 118 -4.54 -8.32 -16.36
N THR A 119 -4.03 -8.19 -15.14
CA THR A 119 -2.81 -7.45 -14.82
C THR A 119 -1.75 -8.45 -14.38
N ASP A 120 -0.78 -8.73 -15.24
CA ASP A 120 0.33 -9.61 -14.91
C ASP A 120 1.26 -8.99 -13.85
N LYS A 121 2.23 -9.78 -13.38
CA LYS A 121 3.27 -9.31 -12.44
C LYS A 121 4.00 -8.03 -12.87
N ALA A 122 4.28 -7.82 -14.16
CA ALA A 122 5.04 -6.67 -14.64
C ALA A 122 4.16 -5.40 -14.70
N GLY A 123 2.89 -5.54 -15.07
CA GLY A 123 1.87 -4.50 -14.92
C GLY A 123 1.63 -4.12 -13.46
N GLN A 124 1.64 -5.09 -12.55
CA GLN A 124 1.54 -4.83 -11.11
C GLN A 124 2.79 -4.14 -10.57
N GLU A 125 4.00 -4.56 -10.95
CA GLU A 125 5.27 -3.91 -10.60
C GLU A 125 5.31 -2.44 -11.03
N THR A 126 4.98 -2.17 -12.31
CA THR A 126 4.87 -0.81 -12.85
C THR A 126 3.92 0.06 -12.01
N THR A 127 2.80 -0.52 -11.60
CA THR A 127 1.79 0.16 -10.78
C THR A 127 2.22 0.37 -9.33
N MET A 128 2.90 -0.60 -8.70
CA MET A 128 3.42 -0.44 -7.33
C MET A 128 4.49 0.66 -7.26
N GLN A 129 5.37 0.77 -8.25
CA GLN A 129 6.32 1.88 -8.32
C GLN A 129 5.61 3.23 -8.56
N ALA A 130 4.56 3.28 -9.39
CA ALA A 130 3.78 4.49 -9.60
C ALA A 130 3.02 4.94 -8.33
N ILE A 131 2.46 3.99 -7.56
CA ILE A 131 1.87 4.26 -6.24
C ILE A 131 2.94 4.79 -5.28
N ALA A 132 4.09 4.13 -5.16
CA ALA A 132 5.18 4.60 -4.30
C ALA A 132 5.61 6.03 -4.67
N ASP A 133 5.88 6.30 -5.96
CA ASP A 133 6.26 7.62 -6.48
C ASP A 133 5.21 8.71 -6.19
N LYS A 134 3.92 8.41 -6.39
CA LYS A 134 2.80 9.36 -6.20
C LYS A 134 2.48 9.61 -4.73
N THR A 135 2.70 8.64 -3.84
CA THR A 135 2.36 8.73 -2.41
C THR A 135 3.52 9.20 -1.54
N GLY A 136 4.76 8.89 -1.92
CA GLY A 136 5.93 9.05 -1.06
C GLY A 136 6.04 7.97 0.03
N GLN A 137 5.18 6.95 0.03
CA GLN A 137 5.17 5.82 0.96
C GLN A 137 5.82 4.59 0.30
N LYS A 138 6.24 3.60 1.10
CA LYS A 138 6.63 2.29 0.56
C LYS A 138 5.40 1.58 -0.04
N THR A 139 5.57 0.63 -0.96
CA THR A 139 4.44 -0.16 -1.52
C THR A 139 4.82 -1.63 -1.73
N ILE A 140 3.92 -2.53 -1.33
CA ILE A 140 3.92 -3.97 -1.64
C ILE A 140 2.59 -4.36 -2.29
N GLY A 141 2.51 -5.53 -2.92
CA GLY A 141 1.29 -5.98 -3.61
C GLY A 141 0.74 -7.29 -3.07
N ILE A 142 -0.54 -7.55 -3.37
CA ILE A 142 -1.12 -8.91 -3.36
C ILE A 142 -1.59 -9.18 -4.79
N HIS A 143 -1.12 -10.27 -5.37
CA HIS A 143 -1.33 -10.56 -6.78
C HIS A 143 -2.66 -11.28 -7.05
N ASN A 144 -3.45 -10.71 -7.96
CA ASN A 144 -4.71 -11.25 -8.45
C ASN A 144 -4.57 -11.61 -9.94
N SER A 145 -4.39 -12.90 -10.22
CA SER A 145 -4.21 -13.44 -11.58
C SER A 145 -5.54 -13.89 -12.19
N THR A 146 -6.63 -13.15 -11.95
CA THR A 146 -7.93 -13.51 -12.53
C THR A 146 -7.96 -13.12 -14.00
N GLU A 147 -8.20 -14.10 -14.88
CA GLU A 147 -8.49 -13.91 -16.30
C GLU A 147 -10.02 -13.77 -16.50
N GLY A 148 -10.47 -13.12 -17.59
CA GLY A 148 -11.85 -13.20 -18.11
C GLY A 148 -12.97 -12.45 -17.35
N PHE A 149 -12.87 -12.29 -16.03
CA PHE A 149 -14.01 -12.02 -15.12
C PHE A 149 -14.94 -10.85 -15.48
N PHE A 150 -14.52 -9.80 -16.19
CA PHE A 150 -15.48 -8.75 -16.62
C PHE A 150 -16.49 -9.22 -17.67
N LYS A 151 -16.12 -10.16 -18.54
CA LYS A 151 -17.08 -10.77 -19.48
C LYS A 151 -18.06 -11.65 -18.71
N ASP A 152 -17.53 -12.46 -17.80
CA ASP A 152 -18.34 -13.37 -16.98
C ASP A 152 -19.26 -12.60 -16.03
N LEU A 153 -18.80 -11.51 -15.40
CA LEU A 153 -19.58 -10.71 -14.45
C LEU A 153 -20.81 -10.07 -15.11
N GLY A 154 -20.71 -9.64 -16.37
CA GLY A 154 -21.85 -9.18 -17.17
C GLY A 154 -22.92 -10.26 -17.41
N GLN A 155 -22.59 -11.55 -17.22
CA GLN A 155 -23.52 -12.68 -17.27
C GLN A 155 -23.83 -13.28 -15.88
N CYS A 156 -22.99 -13.03 -14.86
CA CYS A 156 -22.99 -13.74 -13.58
C CYS A 156 -23.54 -12.95 -12.38
N VAL A 157 -23.85 -11.65 -12.51
CA VAL A 157 -24.41 -10.84 -11.41
C VAL A 157 -25.71 -11.44 -10.84
N THR A 158 -26.50 -12.16 -11.65
CA THR A 158 -27.72 -12.85 -11.23
C THR A 158 -27.47 -14.07 -10.32
N ASP A 159 -26.31 -14.74 -10.45
CA ASP A 159 -26.12 -16.12 -9.97
C ASP A 159 -24.97 -16.33 -8.96
N LYS A 160 -23.94 -15.49 -8.97
CA LYS A 160 -22.58 -15.93 -8.56
C LYS A 160 -21.80 -15.03 -7.60
N MET A 161 -22.45 -14.14 -6.84
CA MET A 161 -21.74 -13.20 -5.96
C MET A 161 -21.01 -13.82 -4.75
N ASP A 162 -21.20 -15.11 -4.43
CA ASP A 162 -20.78 -15.71 -3.14
C ASP A 162 -20.15 -17.13 -3.21
N LYS A 163 -19.64 -17.60 -4.36
CA LYS A 163 -19.25 -19.03 -4.55
C LYS A 163 -17.88 -19.31 -5.18
N GLY A 164 -16.94 -18.38 -5.15
CA GLY A 164 -15.58 -18.57 -5.69
C GLY A 164 -14.47 -18.37 -4.65
N LYS A 165 -13.67 -19.42 -4.38
CA LYS A 165 -12.40 -19.28 -3.65
C LYS A 165 -11.45 -18.42 -4.49
N ASN A 166 -10.84 -17.41 -3.87
CA ASN A 166 -9.90 -16.51 -4.53
C ASN A 166 -8.67 -16.34 -3.60
N PRO A 167 -7.50 -16.86 -3.98
CA PRO A 167 -6.28 -16.79 -3.16
C PRO A 167 -5.87 -15.38 -2.75
N ALA A 168 -6.17 -14.34 -3.53
CA ALA A 168 -5.90 -12.95 -3.16
C ALA A 168 -6.86 -12.42 -2.09
N VAL A 169 -8.11 -12.93 -2.02
CA VAL A 169 -9.03 -12.66 -0.88
C VAL A 169 -8.48 -13.32 0.38
N ASP A 170 -8.15 -14.60 0.32
CA ASP A 170 -7.62 -15.37 1.45
C ASP A 170 -6.37 -14.67 2.03
N THR A 171 -5.41 -14.33 1.16
CA THR A 171 -4.14 -13.67 1.51
C THR A 171 -4.32 -12.29 2.12
N LEU A 172 -5.22 -11.48 1.55
CA LEU A 172 -5.53 -10.16 2.07
C LEU A 172 -6.25 -10.23 3.42
N ALA A 173 -7.16 -11.19 3.60
CA ALA A 173 -7.87 -11.40 4.86
C ALA A 173 -6.93 -11.86 5.98
N ASP A 174 -6.04 -12.83 5.72
CA ASP A 174 -5.03 -13.27 6.69
C ASP A 174 -4.01 -12.18 7.02
N SER A 175 -3.59 -11.39 6.02
CA SER A 175 -2.73 -10.22 6.22
C SER A 175 -3.39 -9.21 7.15
N LEU A 176 -4.57 -8.69 6.78
CA LEU A 176 -5.29 -7.68 7.57
C LEU A 176 -5.62 -8.15 8.98
N TYR A 177 -6.09 -9.39 9.13
CA TYR A 177 -6.40 -9.97 10.44
C TYR A 177 -5.15 -10.06 11.34
N THR A 178 -4.01 -10.44 10.78
CA THR A 178 -2.72 -10.47 11.50
C THR A 178 -2.29 -9.08 11.94
N GLU A 179 -2.36 -8.09 11.05
CA GLU A 179 -1.95 -6.71 11.33
C GLU A 179 -2.83 -6.02 12.38
N LEU A 180 -4.15 -6.23 12.30
CA LEU A 180 -5.12 -5.69 13.27
C LEU A 180 -5.01 -6.35 14.66
N LYS A 181 -4.55 -7.61 14.74
CA LYS A 181 -4.24 -8.29 16.01
C LYS A 181 -2.87 -7.90 16.57
N ALA A 182 -1.90 -7.59 15.70
CA ALA A 182 -0.67 -6.89 16.08
C ALA A 182 -0.90 -5.42 16.50
N GLY A 183 -2.14 -4.91 16.34
CA GLY A 183 -2.56 -3.59 16.75
C GLY A 183 -2.14 -2.46 15.81
N ARG A 184 -1.67 -2.79 14.60
CA ARG A 184 -1.12 -1.84 13.62
C ARG A 184 -2.21 -1.26 12.72
N ASP A 185 -1.93 -0.07 12.20
CA ASP A 185 -2.74 0.57 11.16
C ASP A 185 -2.28 0.10 9.77
N VAL A 186 -3.22 -0.02 8.82
CA VAL A 186 -2.95 -0.57 7.48
C VAL A 186 -3.51 0.36 6.41
N HIS A 187 -2.74 0.62 5.36
CA HIS A 187 -3.16 1.41 4.20
C HIS A 187 -3.31 0.49 2.98
N LEU A 188 -4.54 0.34 2.49
CA LEU A 188 -4.90 -0.41 1.30
C LEU A 188 -5.08 0.51 0.10
N MET A 189 -4.55 0.08 -1.04
CA MET A 189 -4.96 0.55 -2.36
C MET A 189 -5.50 -0.61 -3.19
N ALA A 190 -6.60 -0.39 -3.90
CA ALA A 190 -7.22 -1.44 -4.71
C ALA A 190 -7.75 -0.86 -6.02
N HIS A 191 -7.51 -1.54 -7.14
CA HIS A 191 -8.00 -1.12 -8.45
C HIS A 191 -8.94 -2.16 -9.06
N SER A 192 -9.99 -1.70 -9.75
CA SER A 192 -10.84 -2.58 -10.57
C SER A 192 -11.42 -3.74 -9.74
N GLN A 193 -11.26 -4.99 -10.18
CA GLN A 193 -11.65 -6.19 -9.42
C GLN A 193 -10.99 -6.29 -8.02
N GLY A 194 -9.82 -5.66 -7.82
CA GLY A 194 -9.15 -5.59 -6.53
C GLY A 194 -10.02 -4.96 -5.43
N GLY A 195 -10.96 -4.07 -5.80
CA GLY A 195 -11.95 -3.51 -4.85
C GLY A 195 -12.94 -4.56 -4.33
N LEU A 196 -13.35 -5.51 -5.16
CA LEU A 196 -14.19 -6.66 -4.75
C LEU A 196 -13.40 -7.63 -3.87
N ILE A 197 -12.14 -7.87 -4.19
CA ILE A 197 -11.23 -8.67 -3.35
C ILE A 197 -11.06 -8.02 -1.98
N THR A 198 -10.90 -6.69 -1.95
CA THR A 198 -10.81 -5.89 -0.72
C THR A 198 -12.09 -5.94 0.11
N SER A 199 -13.26 -5.74 -0.51
CA SER A 199 -14.55 -5.84 0.18
C SER A 199 -14.78 -7.22 0.80
N ARG A 200 -14.53 -8.29 0.04
CA ARG A 200 -14.64 -9.67 0.53
C ARG A 200 -13.69 -9.93 1.70
N ALA A 201 -12.40 -9.60 1.54
CA ALA A 201 -11.40 -9.80 2.59
C ALA A 201 -11.73 -9.02 3.88
N LEU A 202 -12.25 -7.79 3.77
CA LEU A 202 -12.68 -7.01 4.93
C LEU A 202 -13.92 -7.61 5.62
N ASN A 203 -14.86 -8.20 4.86
CA ASN A 203 -15.98 -8.95 5.44
C ASN A 203 -15.50 -10.23 6.15
N ASP A 204 -14.54 -10.97 5.57
CA ASP A 204 -13.95 -12.14 6.20
C ASP A 204 -13.17 -11.76 7.48
N VAL A 205 -12.42 -10.65 7.47
CA VAL A 205 -11.77 -10.09 8.68
C VAL A 205 -12.82 -9.71 9.74
N ALA A 206 -13.90 -9.03 9.36
CA ALA A 206 -14.98 -8.66 10.28
C ALA A 206 -15.63 -9.91 10.93
N LYS A 207 -15.89 -10.93 10.13
CA LYS A 207 -16.43 -12.23 10.53
C LYS A 207 -15.48 -12.98 11.47
N ARG A 208 -14.17 -12.98 11.20
CA ARG A 208 -13.15 -13.61 12.04
C ARG A 208 -12.96 -12.88 13.37
N LEU A 209 -12.89 -11.54 13.36
CA LEU A 209 -12.86 -10.73 14.58
C LEU A 209 -14.08 -10.98 15.48
N ARG A 210 -15.27 -11.24 14.90
CA ARG A 210 -16.47 -11.63 15.65
C ARG A 210 -16.44 -13.08 16.15
N ILE A 211 -15.99 -14.05 15.35
CA ILE A 211 -16.12 -15.48 15.62
C ILE A 211 -14.90 -16.07 16.34
N GLU A 212 -13.68 -15.73 15.91
CA GLU A 212 -12.43 -16.20 16.52
C GLU A 212 -12.07 -15.39 17.77
N ASP A 213 -12.20 -14.06 17.72
CA ASP A 213 -11.85 -13.14 18.82
C ASP A 213 -13.05 -12.72 19.70
N GLY A 214 -14.26 -13.23 19.40
CA GLY A 214 -15.47 -13.02 20.22
C GLY A 214 -15.99 -11.59 20.27
N LEU A 215 -15.56 -10.71 19.37
CA LEU A 215 -15.82 -9.27 19.47
C LEU A 215 -17.25 -8.87 19.08
N SER A 216 -17.80 -7.91 19.82
CA SER A 216 -19.08 -7.27 19.48
C SER A 216 -18.97 -6.47 18.17
N PRO A 217 -20.10 -6.20 17.46
CA PRO A 217 -20.06 -5.43 16.21
C PRO A 217 -19.39 -4.06 16.33
N ALA A 218 -19.53 -3.38 17.47
CA ALA A 218 -18.86 -2.10 17.74
C ALA A 218 -17.33 -2.26 17.82
N GLN A 219 -16.83 -3.27 18.54
CA GLN A 219 -15.39 -3.57 18.64
C GLN A 219 -14.79 -4.05 17.31
N VAL A 220 -15.59 -4.71 16.47
CA VAL A 220 -15.20 -5.06 15.10
C VAL A 220 -15.04 -3.80 14.25
N GLN A 221 -16.01 -2.87 14.27
CA GLN A 221 -15.89 -1.58 13.58
C GLN A 221 -14.69 -0.75 14.11
N GLU A 222 -14.48 -0.72 15.43
CA GLU A 222 -13.35 -0.03 16.08
C GLU A 222 -11.99 -0.57 15.57
N LYS A 223 -11.81 -1.89 15.56
CA LYS A 223 -10.59 -2.51 15.02
C LYS A 223 -10.43 -2.23 13.53
N LEU A 224 -11.49 -2.35 12.75
CA LEU A 224 -11.46 -2.08 11.31
C LEU A 224 -11.18 -0.59 11.00
N GLY A 225 -11.47 0.35 11.91
CA GLY A 225 -11.11 1.77 11.81
C GLY A 225 -9.60 2.05 11.75
N LYS A 226 -8.75 1.06 12.01
CA LYS A 226 -7.31 1.11 11.75
C LYS A 226 -6.94 0.92 10.28
N VAL A 227 -7.86 0.42 9.46
CA VAL A 227 -7.65 0.26 8.02
C VAL A 227 -8.08 1.54 7.29
N SER A 228 -7.14 2.12 6.53
CA SER A 228 -7.39 3.16 5.52
C SER A 228 -7.49 2.51 4.15
N VAL A 229 -8.52 2.81 3.37
CA VAL A 229 -8.79 2.15 2.08
C VAL A 229 -8.99 3.18 0.98
N GLU A 230 -8.17 3.11 -0.06
CA GLU A 230 -8.38 3.85 -1.31
C GLU A 230 -8.72 2.87 -2.44
N THR A 231 -9.86 3.07 -3.10
CA THR A 231 -10.25 2.22 -4.25
C THR A 231 -10.36 3.03 -5.53
N PHE A 232 -9.81 2.53 -6.63
CA PHE A 232 -9.77 3.20 -7.93
C PHE A 232 -10.53 2.39 -8.97
N GLY A 233 -11.60 2.94 -9.57
CA GLY A 233 -12.36 2.23 -10.61
C GLY A 233 -12.97 0.91 -10.17
N ALA A 234 -13.35 0.78 -8.90
CA ALA A 234 -13.60 -0.50 -8.26
C ALA A 234 -14.88 -1.22 -8.71
N ALA A 235 -14.77 -2.53 -8.94
CA ALA A 235 -15.87 -3.42 -9.31
C ALA A 235 -16.60 -4.03 -8.10
N ALA A 236 -16.92 -3.22 -7.08
CA ALA A 236 -17.69 -3.65 -5.91
C ALA A 236 -18.69 -2.58 -5.45
N ALA A 237 -19.95 -2.98 -5.34
CA ALA A 237 -21.06 -2.13 -4.92
C ALA A 237 -21.21 -2.01 -3.39
N THR A 238 -20.62 -2.92 -2.61
CA THR A 238 -20.75 -2.97 -1.15
C THR A 238 -19.39 -3.15 -0.47
N TYR A 239 -19.24 -2.53 0.71
CA TYR A 239 -18.08 -2.58 1.60
C TYR A 239 -18.56 -2.57 3.07
N PRO A 240 -17.90 -3.29 3.99
CA PRO A 240 -18.30 -3.39 5.39
C PRO A 240 -17.92 -2.15 6.21
N ASP A 241 -18.64 -1.92 7.29
CA ASP A 241 -18.38 -0.80 8.21
C ASP A 241 -17.10 -0.96 9.03
N GLY A 242 -16.52 0.19 9.40
CA GLY A 242 -15.32 0.29 10.24
C GLY A 242 -14.17 1.00 9.52
N PRO A 243 -13.69 0.51 8.37
CA PRO A 243 -12.56 1.11 7.67
C PRO A 243 -12.83 2.54 7.20
N LYS A 244 -11.76 3.32 7.08
CA LYS A 244 -11.80 4.68 6.55
C LYS A 244 -11.71 4.61 5.04
N TYR A 245 -12.81 4.80 4.32
CA TYR A 245 -12.84 4.65 2.86
C TYR A 245 -12.70 5.98 2.10
N VAL A 246 -11.98 5.91 0.97
CA VAL A 246 -12.01 6.88 -0.13
C VAL A 246 -12.15 6.10 -1.44
N HIS A 247 -13.23 6.34 -2.18
CA HIS A 247 -13.46 5.71 -3.48
C HIS A 247 -13.28 6.75 -4.59
N TYR A 248 -12.32 6.53 -5.48
CA TYR A 248 -12.14 7.32 -6.69
C TYR A 248 -12.93 6.69 -7.84
N VAL A 249 -13.81 7.48 -8.45
CA VAL A 249 -14.72 7.06 -9.52
C VAL A 249 -14.58 8.01 -10.70
N ASN A 250 -14.28 7.46 -11.88
CA ASN A 250 -14.33 8.20 -13.13
C ASN A 250 -15.71 7.97 -13.78
N ASP A 251 -16.48 9.02 -14.04
CA ASP A 251 -17.78 8.92 -14.70
C ASP A 251 -17.68 8.51 -16.18
N LYS A 252 -16.46 8.35 -16.71
CA LYS A 252 -16.14 7.80 -18.04
C LYS A 252 -15.63 6.35 -17.99
N ASP A 253 -15.55 5.76 -16.80
CA ASP A 253 -15.18 4.36 -16.57
C ASP A 253 -16.45 3.51 -16.35
N PRO A 254 -16.74 2.52 -17.20
CA PRO A 254 -17.93 1.68 -17.07
C PRO A 254 -17.86 0.71 -15.89
N VAL A 255 -16.68 0.43 -15.32
CA VAL A 255 -16.55 -0.58 -14.27
C VAL A 255 -17.24 -0.17 -12.96
N PRO A 256 -16.99 1.03 -12.39
CA PRO A 256 -17.80 1.55 -11.29
C PRO A 256 -19.28 1.65 -11.63
N GLY A 257 -19.61 2.08 -12.86
CA GLY A 257 -20.99 2.27 -13.33
C GLY A 257 -21.82 0.98 -13.33
N LEU A 258 -21.25 -0.13 -13.77
CA LEU A 258 -21.92 -1.43 -13.93
C LEU A 258 -21.82 -2.34 -12.69
N PHE A 259 -20.69 -2.29 -11.97
CA PHE A 259 -20.34 -3.29 -10.94
C PHE A 259 -19.91 -2.69 -9.60
N GLY A 260 -19.73 -1.36 -9.54
CA GLY A 260 -19.22 -0.65 -8.40
C GLY A 260 -20.24 0.25 -7.71
N LEU A 261 -19.75 1.35 -7.15
CA LEU A 261 -20.57 2.38 -6.50
C LEU A 261 -21.35 3.26 -7.50
N GLY A 262 -21.25 3.02 -8.81
CA GLY A 262 -21.89 3.80 -9.87
C GLY A 262 -21.01 4.92 -10.43
N THR A 263 -21.68 5.96 -10.91
CA THR A 263 -21.12 7.25 -11.34
C THR A 263 -21.81 8.37 -10.56
N SER A 264 -21.46 9.64 -10.80
CA SER A 264 -22.02 10.80 -10.08
C SER A 264 -23.53 11.03 -10.25
N GLY A 265 -24.20 10.30 -11.16
CA GLY A 265 -25.64 10.34 -11.36
C GLY A 265 -26.40 9.35 -10.48
N LYS A 266 -27.52 9.79 -9.87
CA LYS A 266 -28.38 8.93 -9.05
C LYS A 266 -29.14 7.91 -9.91
N GLY A 267 -29.06 6.63 -9.54
CA GLY A 267 -29.72 5.52 -10.23
C GLY A 267 -30.59 4.65 -9.28
N PRO A 268 -31.56 3.88 -9.81
CA PRO A 268 -32.44 3.05 -8.98
C PRO A 268 -31.70 1.93 -8.21
N LEU A 269 -30.50 1.54 -8.67
CA LEU A 269 -29.64 0.57 -7.99
C LEU A 269 -28.88 1.16 -6.78
N ASP A 270 -28.94 2.47 -6.53
CA ASP A 270 -28.18 3.10 -5.44
C ASP A 270 -28.60 2.61 -4.06
N LEU A 271 -29.84 2.16 -3.90
CA LEU A 271 -30.38 1.59 -2.66
C LEU A 271 -29.75 0.23 -2.29
N LEU A 272 -29.05 -0.43 -3.22
CA LEU A 272 -28.33 -1.69 -2.98
C LEU A 272 -26.82 -1.48 -2.80
N LYS A 273 -26.34 -0.23 -2.87
CA LYS A 273 -24.92 0.11 -2.73
C LYS A 273 -24.59 0.49 -1.29
N HIS A 274 -23.39 0.13 -0.88
CA HIS A 274 -22.87 0.43 0.44
C HIS A 274 -21.39 0.76 0.38
N ALA A 275 -21.03 2.04 0.33
CA ALA A 275 -19.62 2.47 0.31
C ALA A 275 -18.86 2.19 1.62
N GLY A 276 -19.54 1.66 2.65
CA GLY A 276 -19.06 1.65 4.02
C GLY A 276 -19.44 2.95 4.75
N LYS A 277 -19.70 2.85 6.05
CA LYS A 277 -20.01 4.00 6.90
C LYS A 277 -18.98 5.12 6.77
N ASP A 278 -19.48 6.35 6.72
CA ASP A 278 -18.71 7.59 6.63
C ASP A 278 -17.71 7.65 5.46
N ALA A 279 -17.89 6.83 4.42
CA ALA A 279 -17.04 6.79 3.22
C ALA A 279 -17.10 8.08 2.39
N LYS A 280 -15.99 8.44 1.75
CA LYS A 280 -15.93 9.55 0.78
C LYS A 280 -15.84 9.01 -0.63
N ILE A 281 -16.67 9.51 -1.55
CA ILE A 281 -16.58 9.17 -2.97
C ILE A 281 -16.15 10.42 -3.75
N ARG A 282 -15.03 10.29 -4.47
CA ARG A 282 -14.41 11.34 -5.28
C ARG A 282 -14.68 11.04 -6.76
N TYR A 283 -15.79 11.58 -7.25
CA TYR A 283 -16.14 11.55 -8.67
C TYR A 283 -15.26 12.52 -9.48
N PHE A 284 -14.91 12.12 -10.70
CA PHE A 284 -14.29 12.97 -11.71
C PHE A 284 -14.67 12.50 -13.12
N SER A 285 -14.32 13.27 -14.15
CA SER A 285 -14.49 12.86 -15.56
C SER A 285 -13.18 13.09 -16.32
N GLU A 286 -12.50 12.01 -16.71
CA GLU A 286 -11.26 12.08 -17.50
C GLU A 286 -11.22 10.99 -18.57
N LYS A 287 -10.69 11.31 -19.76
CA LYS A 287 -10.54 10.40 -20.92
C LYS A 287 -11.87 9.78 -21.39
N SER A 288 -11.76 8.78 -22.26
CA SER A 288 -12.85 7.90 -22.67
C SER A 288 -12.43 6.44 -22.49
N ILE A 289 -13.37 5.50 -22.69
CA ILE A 289 -13.07 4.06 -22.70
C ILE A 289 -11.98 3.68 -23.71
N PHE A 290 -11.85 4.43 -24.82
CA PHE A 290 -10.86 4.20 -25.86
C PHE A 290 -9.50 4.85 -25.57
N SER A 291 -9.40 5.75 -24.57
CA SER A 291 -8.17 6.44 -24.18
C SER A 291 -7.78 6.23 -22.71
N GLY A 292 -8.27 5.15 -22.09
CA GLY A 292 -7.80 4.71 -20.77
C GLY A 292 -8.54 5.28 -19.56
N ALA A 293 -9.85 5.56 -19.66
CA ALA A 293 -10.65 6.00 -18.51
C ALA A 293 -10.56 5.07 -17.27
N HIS A 294 -10.34 3.76 -17.47
CA HIS A 294 -10.17 2.76 -16.39
C HIS A 294 -8.70 2.59 -15.92
N ASN A 295 -7.71 3.25 -16.54
CA ASN A 295 -6.29 3.05 -16.26
C ASN A 295 -5.91 3.60 -14.86
N ILE A 296 -5.28 2.78 -14.02
CA ILE A 296 -4.88 3.21 -12.67
C ILE A 296 -3.79 4.28 -12.70
N ASN A 297 -2.72 4.07 -13.45
CA ASN A 297 -1.50 4.90 -13.40
C ASN A 297 -1.72 6.26 -14.07
N ASP A 298 -2.25 6.24 -15.29
CA ASP A 298 -2.32 7.45 -16.12
C ASP A 298 -3.54 8.32 -15.81
N THR A 299 -4.57 7.77 -15.15
CA THR A 299 -5.87 8.42 -14.94
C THR A 299 -6.18 8.53 -13.44
N TYR A 300 -6.39 7.41 -12.74
CA TYR A 300 -6.81 7.43 -11.35
C TYR A 300 -5.76 8.01 -10.37
N LEU A 301 -4.48 7.61 -10.51
CA LEU A 301 -3.40 8.17 -9.69
C LEU A 301 -3.11 9.63 -10.01
N ASN A 302 -3.53 10.15 -11.16
CA ASN A 302 -3.44 11.58 -11.45
C ASN A 302 -4.47 12.39 -10.65
N GLN A 303 -5.69 11.88 -10.49
CA GLN A 303 -6.75 12.49 -9.68
C GLN A 303 -6.64 12.20 -8.17
N ARG A 304 -5.71 11.35 -7.74
CA ARG A 304 -5.44 11.07 -6.33
C ARG A 304 -4.88 12.30 -5.59
N VAL A 305 -5.51 12.66 -4.48
CA VAL A 305 -4.98 13.57 -3.46
C VAL A 305 -4.56 12.79 -2.20
N PRO A 306 -3.74 13.34 -1.29
CA PRO A 306 -3.40 12.67 -0.02
C PRO A 306 -4.64 12.18 0.76
N PHE A 307 -4.52 11.03 1.42
CA PHE A 307 -5.66 10.33 2.01
C PHE A 307 -6.49 11.21 2.96
N ASP A 308 -5.84 11.93 3.88
CA ASP A 308 -6.56 12.76 4.85
C ASP A 308 -7.24 13.98 4.19
N GLN A 309 -6.66 14.53 3.12
CA GLN A 309 -7.31 15.56 2.30
C GLN A 309 -8.53 14.99 1.55
N ALA A 310 -8.46 13.73 1.09
CA ALA A 310 -9.58 13.03 0.48
C ALA A 310 -10.68 12.64 1.50
N ARG A 311 -10.32 12.46 2.78
CA ARG A 311 -11.25 12.21 3.90
C ARG A 311 -11.92 13.48 4.44
N ALA A 312 -11.26 14.64 4.33
CA ALA A 312 -11.75 15.92 4.87
C ALA A 312 -12.84 16.58 4.01
N GLY A 313 -12.83 16.36 2.69
CA GLY A 313 -13.89 16.79 1.76
C GLY A 313 -15.08 15.85 1.76
#